data_AF-A0A929G2A9-F1
#
_entry.id   AF-A0A929G2A9-F1
#
_cell.length_a   1.000
_cell.length_b   1.000
_cell.length_c   1.000
_cell.angle_alpha   90.00
_cell.angle_beta   90.00
_cell.angle_gamma   90.00
#
_symmetry.space_group_name_H-M   'P 1'
#
loop_
_entity.id
_entity.type
_entity.pdbx_description
1 polymer ?
#
loop_
_entity_poly.entity_id
_entity_poly.type
_entity_poly.pdbx_seq_one_letter_code
_entity_poly.pdbx_strand_id
1 'polypeptide(L)'
;MLVIGRGNLESIIALKHKLCNPGKEAECIADIEEIMDAKQLHLWRADGLSPCCGGDICSLVPQFESEIGILRDALNALKGGDSGKATNLLEDYLAFLGKSYRSETSIIEGLGFSENKEREL
;
A
#
# COMPACT_ATOMS: atom_id res chain seq x y z
N MET A 1 4.71 -10.98 -6.74
CA MET A 1 4.44 -9.72 -7.45
C MET A 1 4.73 -8.59 -6.48
N LEU A 2 5.64 -7.66 -6.81
CA LEU A 2 5.83 -6.43 -6.03
C LEU A 2 4.67 -5.52 -6.44
N VAL A 3 3.65 -5.43 -5.59
CA VAL A 3 2.45 -4.63 -5.89
C VAL A 3 2.69 -3.22 -5.38
N ILE A 4 3.59 -2.53 -6.08
CA ILE A 4 3.76 -1.09 -6.01
C ILE A 4 3.22 -0.56 -7.34
N GLY A 5 1.90 -0.51 -7.46
CA GLY A 5 1.26 -0.29 -8.74
C GLY A 5 -0.15 0.26 -8.60
N ARG A 6 -0.68 0.79 -9.71
CA ARG A 6 -2.04 1.33 -9.89
C ARG A 6 -3.16 0.46 -9.28
N GLY A 7 -2.93 -0.85 -9.17
CA GLY A 7 -3.83 -1.80 -8.49
C GLY A 7 -4.07 -1.50 -7.00
N ASN A 8 -3.09 -0.95 -6.27
CA ASN A 8 -3.32 -0.52 -4.88
C ASN A 8 -4.26 0.68 -4.80
N LEU A 9 -4.19 1.61 -5.76
CA LEU A 9 -5.10 2.77 -5.77
C LEU A 9 -6.55 2.32 -6.00
N GLU A 10 -6.79 1.45 -6.98
CA GLU A 10 -8.11 0.90 -7.26
C GLU A 10 -8.64 0.09 -6.06
N SER A 11 -7.80 -0.73 -5.43
CA SER A 11 -8.17 -1.50 -4.24
C SER A 11 -8.55 -0.60 -3.06
N ILE A 12 -7.80 0.48 -2.82
CA ILE A 12 -8.09 1.41 -1.72
C ILE A 12 -9.32 2.28 -2.02
N ILE A 13 -9.54 2.66 -3.28
CA ILE A 13 -10.79 3.33 -3.71
C ILE A 13 -11.98 2.40 -3.48
N ALA A 14 -11.86 1.12 -3.82
CA ALA A 14 -12.89 0.11 -3.55
C ALA A 14 -13.14 -0.07 -2.05
N LEU A 15 -12.07 -0.11 -1.24
CA LEU A 15 -12.13 -0.16 0.23
C LEU A 15 -12.88 1.04 0.81
N LYS A 16 -12.60 2.25 0.32
CA LYS A 16 -13.31 3.48 0.72
C LYS A 16 -14.79 3.40 0.37
N HIS A 17 -15.11 2.94 -0.84
CA HIS A 17 -16.50 2.77 -1.25
C HIS A 17 -17.22 1.73 -0.38
N LYS A 18 -16.57 0.61 -0.02
CA LYS A 18 -17.12 -0.39 0.91
C LYS A 18 -17.34 0.20 2.31
N LEU A 19 -16.43 1.04 2.81
CA LEU A 19 -16.54 1.71 4.11
C LEU A 19 -17.72 2.68 4.22
N CYS A 20 -18.11 3.28 3.10
CA CYS A 20 -19.33 4.10 3.04
C CYS A 20 -20.63 3.26 3.10
N ASN A 21 -20.55 1.92 3.04
CA ASN A 21 -21.70 1.03 3.10
C ASN A 21 -21.82 0.37 4.49
N PRO A 22 -22.89 0.68 5.26
CA PRO A 22 -23.10 0.05 6.56
C PRO A 22 -23.23 -1.47 6.41
N GLY A 23 -22.54 -2.23 7.27
CA GLY A 23 -22.52 -3.70 7.26
C GLY A 23 -21.40 -4.34 6.44
N LYS A 24 -20.54 -3.56 5.76
CA LYS A 24 -19.36 -4.04 5.04
C LYS A 24 -18.06 -3.92 5.83
N GLU A 25 -18.13 -3.54 7.11
CA GLU A 25 -16.97 -3.26 7.96
C GLU A 25 -16.05 -4.48 8.14
N ALA A 26 -16.63 -5.67 8.32
CA ALA A 26 -15.84 -6.91 8.44
C ALA A 26 -15.06 -7.24 7.15
N GLU A 27 -15.66 -6.99 5.99
CA GLU A 27 -14.98 -7.14 4.70
C GLU A 27 -13.87 -6.09 4.54
N CYS A 28 -14.11 -4.85 4.98
CA CYS A 28 -13.09 -3.80 4.95
C CYS A 28 -11.90 -4.11 5.88
N ILE A 29 -12.17 -4.68 7.05
CA ILE A 29 -11.14 -5.13 7.98
C ILE A 29 -10.27 -6.20 7.32
N ALA A 30 -10.88 -7.21 6.70
CA ALA A 30 -10.16 -8.28 6.02
C ALA A 30 -9.32 -7.75 4.84
N ASP A 31 -9.87 -6.84 4.03
CA ASP A 31 -9.15 -6.22 2.91
C ASP A 31 -7.92 -5.42 3.41
N ILE A 32 -8.04 -4.66 4.51
CA ILE A 32 -6.91 -3.90 5.08
C ILE A 32 -5.84 -4.85 5.62
N GLU A 33 -6.23 -5.94 6.30
CA GLU A 33 -5.30 -6.95 6.80
C GLU A 33 -4.52 -7.62 5.66
N GLU A 34 -5.18 -7.97 4.55
CA GLU A 34 -4.52 -8.54 3.37
C GLU A 34 -3.49 -7.58 2.76
N ILE A 35 -3.82 -6.29 2.64
CA ILE A 35 -2.89 -5.27 2.13
C ILE A 35 -1.69 -5.12 3.08
N MET A 36 -1.93 -5.12 4.40
CA MET A 36 -0.86 -5.04 5.39
C MET A 36 0.09 -6.23 5.31
N ASP A 37 -0.42 -7.46 5.17
CA ASP A 37 0.40 -8.67 5.04
C ASP A 37 1.28 -8.62 3.79
N ALA A 38 0.73 -8.17 2.65
CA ALA A 38 1.49 -7.98 1.43
C ALA A 38 2.62 -6.95 1.61
N LYS A 39 2.34 -5.83 2.29
CA LYS A 39 3.31 -4.77 2.57
C LYS A 39 4.41 -5.22 3.55
N GLN A 40 4.07 -5.99 4.58
CA GLN A 40 5.04 -6.57 5.50
C GLN A 40 5.98 -7.56 4.80
N LEU A 41 5.45 -8.38 3.89
CA LEU A 41 6.27 -9.25 3.05
C LEU A 41 7.23 -8.45 2.15
N HIS A 42 6.79 -7.32 1.60
CA HIS A 42 7.66 -6.43 0.81
C HIS A 42 8.73 -5.77 1.66
N LEU A 43 8.38 -5.29 2.86
CA LEU A 43 9.32 -4.74 3.83
C LEU A 43 10.39 -5.76 4.21
N TRP A 44 10.01 -7.00 4.54
CA TRP A 44 10.96 -8.06 4.87
C TRP A 44 11.95 -8.34 3.74
N ARG A 45 11.48 -8.32 2.48
CA ARG A 45 12.35 -8.47 1.31
C ARG A 45 13.28 -7.28 1.12
N ALA A 46 12.77 -6.06 1.27
CA ALA A 46 13.56 -4.84 1.12
C ALA A 46 14.65 -4.72 2.21
N ASP A 47 14.30 -5.03 3.46
CA ASP A 47 15.22 -5.04 4.61
C ASP A 47 16.31 -6.10 4.43
N GLY A 48 15.95 -7.31 3.98
CA GLY A 48 16.92 -8.38 3.70
C GLY A 48 17.88 -8.08 2.53
N LEU A 49 17.51 -7.17 1.61
CA LEU A 49 18.35 -6.71 0.50
C LEU A 49 19.12 -5.42 0.82
N SER A 50 18.79 -4.73 1.91
CA SER A 50 19.34 -3.44 2.33
C SER A 50 20.87 -3.40 2.48
N PRO A 51 21.57 -4.46 2.94
CA PRO A 51 23.04 -4.41 3.05
C PRO A 51 23.78 -4.39 1.70
N CYS A 52 23.13 -4.78 0.60
CA CYS A 52 23.79 -5.01 -0.69
C CYS A 52 23.60 -3.90 -1.72
N CYS A 53 22.72 -2.92 -1.48
CA CYS A 53 22.33 -1.95 -2.48
C CYS A 53 22.36 -0.53 -1.90
N GLY A 54 23.46 0.20 -2.12
CA GLY A 54 23.57 1.65 -1.84
C GLY A 54 22.74 2.53 -2.79
N GLY A 55 21.56 2.08 -3.20
CA GLY A 55 20.67 2.75 -4.16
C GLY A 55 19.25 2.92 -3.63
N ASP A 56 18.34 3.34 -4.51
CA ASP A 56 16.97 3.77 -4.19
C ASP A 56 16.10 2.75 -3.42
N ILE A 57 16.49 1.47 -3.37
CA ILE A 57 15.87 0.42 -2.55
C ILE A 57 15.89 0.78 -1.05
N CYS A 58 16.93 1.47 -0.57
CA CYS A 58 17.00 1.96 0.80
C CYS A 58 15.91 3.00 1.13
N SER A 59 15.35 3.66 0.11
CA SER A 59 14.22 4.59 0.30
C SER A 59 12.87 3.90 0.38
N LEU A 60 12.77 2.61 0.02
CA LEU A 60 11.52 1.83 0.04
C LEU A 60 11.17 1.32 1.43
N VAL A 61 12.17 0.99 2.27
CA VAL A 61 11.95 0.56 3.66
C VAL A 61 11.14 1.60 4.46
N PRO A 62 11.57 2.87 4.57
CA PRO A 62 10.78 3.87 5.31
C PRO A 62 9.44 4.20 4.66
N GLN A 63 9.29 3.98 3.34
CA GLN A 63 7.99 4.09 2.67
C GLN A 63 7.05 2.98 3.13
N PHE A 64 7.46 1.71 3.05
CA PHE A 64 6.64 0.58 3.51
C PHE A 64 6.27 0.70 4.98
N GLU A 65 7.18 1.14 5.84
CA GLU A 65 6.89 1.40 7.25
C GLU A 65 5.80 2.45 7.45
N SER A 66 5.85 3.55 6.66
CA SER A 66 4.83 4.60 6.69
C SER A 66 3.48 4.09 6.21
N GLU A 67 3.45 3.32 5.10
CA GLU A 67 2.23 2.71 4.57
C GLU A 67 1.57 1.75 5.58
N ILE A 68 2.36 0.85 6.16
CA ILE A 68 1.90 -0.09 7.20
C ILE A 68 1.38 0.67 8.43
N GLY A 69 2.03 1.78 8.80
CA GLY A 69 1.59 2.66 9.87
C GLY A 69 0.17 3.19 9.65
N ILE A 70 -0.08 3.81 8.50
CA ILE A 70 -1.38 4.39 8.15
C ILE A 70 -2.47 3.31 8.10
N LEU A 71 -2.18 2.16 7.48
CA LEU A 71 -3.12 1.04 7.37
C LEU A 71 -3.50 0.46 8.75
N ARG A 72 -2.52 0.31 9.65
CA ARG A 72 -2.75 -0.16 11.02
C ARG A 72 -3.60 0.82 11.82
N ASP A 73 -3.40 2.12 11.65
CA ASP A 73 -4.22 3.14 12.31
C ASP A 73 -5.67 3.11 11.79
N ALA A 74 -5.86 2.91 10.48
CA ALA A 74 -7.18 2.76 9.86
C ALA A 74 -7.90 1.50 10.37
N LEU A 75 -7.19 0.38 10.47
CA LEU A 75 -7.68 -0.88 11.03
C LEU A 75 -8.13 -0.71 12.49
N ASN A 76 -7.34 -0.02 13.31
CA ASN A 76 -7.68 0.25 14.70
C ASN A 76 -8.90 1.15 14.83
N ALA A 77 -9.03 2.17 13.97
CA ALA A 77 -10.21 3.03 13.92
C ALA A 77 -11.47 2.21 13.57
N LEU A 78 -11.39 1.32 12.59
CA LEU A 78 -12.49 0.41 12.22
C LEU A 78 -12.90 -0.53 13.35
N LYS A 79 -11.92 -1.20 13.97
CA LYS A 79 -12.17 -2.09 15.12
C LYS A 79 -12.74 -1.34 16.33
N GLY A 80 -12.47 -0.04 16.44
CA GLY A 80 -13.04 0.87 17.44
C GLY A 80 -14.40 1.47 17.07
N GLY A 81 -14.95 1.16 15.89
CA GLY A 81 -16.22 1.72 15.40
C GLY A 81 -16.16 3.16 14.89
N ASP A 82 -14.96 3.72 14.71
CA ASP A 82 -14.74 5.07 14.19
C ASP A 82 -14.48 5.03 12.68
N SER A 83 -15.54 4.73 11.92
CA SER A 83 -15.50 4.62 10.46
C SER A 83 -15.16 5.96 9.78
N GLY A 84 -15.44 7.09 10.44
CA GLY A 84 -15.05 8.42 9.97
C GLY A 84 -13.55 8.63 10.00
N LYS A 85 -12.91 8.33 11.14
CA LYS A 85 -11.44 8.37 11.26
C LYS A 85 -10.76 7.38 10.31
N ALA A 86 -11.31 6.16 10.18
CA ALA A 86 -10.78 5.17 9.26
C ALA A 86 -10.80 5.64 7.81
N THR A 87 -11.89 6.30 7.39
CA THR A 87 -12.02 6.88 6.05
C THR A 87 -10.94 7.95 5.80
N ASN A 88 -10.75 8.88 6.75
CA ASN A 88 -9.72 9.92 6.62
C ASN A 88 -8.31 9.33 6.50
N LEU A 89 -8.00 8.30 7.29
CA LEU A 89 -6.70 7.63 7.24
C LEU A 89 -6.44 6.92 5.90
N LEU A 90 -7.48 6.35 5.28
CA LEU A 90 -7.36 5.79 3.93
C LEU A 90 -7.21 6.88 2.86
N GLU A 91 -7.77 8.07 3.06
CA GLU A 91 -7.51 9.21 2.19
C GLU A 91 -6.07 9.72 2.33
N ASP A 92 -5.54 9.77 3.55
CA ASP A 92 -4.12 10.06 3.80
C ASP A 92 -3.22 9.01 3.13
N TYR A 93 -3.61 7.73 3.17
CA TYR A 93 -2.91 6.66 2.46
C TYR A 93 -2.94 6.86 0.94
N LEU A 94 -4.09 7.21 0.35
CA LEU A 94 -4.20 7.52 -1.08
C LEU A 94 -3.32 8.73 -1.46
N ALA A 95 -3.31 9.78 -0.64
CA ALA A 95 -2.48 10.96 -0.87
C ALA A 95 -0.98 10.61 -0.77
N PHE A 96 -0.61 9.78 0.20
CA PHE A 96 0.75 9.25 0.35
C PHE A 96 1.18 8.45 -0.87
N LEU A 97 0.34 7.50 -1.32
CA LEU A 97 0.58 6.71 -2.52
C LEU A 97 0.72 7.60 -3.77
N GLY A 98 -0.16 8.59 -3.94
CA GLY A 98 -0.08 9.53 -5.05
C GLY A 98 1.23 10.31 -5.10
N LYS A 99 1.83 10.62 -3.95
CA LYS A 99 3.13 11.29 -3.83
C LYS A 99 4.31 10.34 -4.04
N SER A 100 4.22 9.09 -3.56
CA SER A 100 5.27 8.07 -3.66
C SER A 100 5.39 7.46 -5.07
N TYR A 101 4.26 7.22 -5.74
CA TYR A 101 4.18 6.60 -7.07
C TYR A 101 4.97 7.37 -8.16
N ARG A 102 5.00 8.71 -8.06
CA ARG A 102 5.76 9.57 -8.97
C ARG A 102 7.27 9.38 -8.81
N SER A 103 7.74 9.00 -7.63
CA SER A 103 9.14 8.72 -7.34
C SER A 103 9.54 7.30 -7.75
N GLU A 104 8.69 6.30 -7.50
CA GLU A 104 9.01 4.88 -7.75
C GLU A 104 8.99 4.48 -9.22
N THR A 105 8.09 5.06 -10.04
CA THR A 105 8.06 4.78 -11.50
C THR A 105 9.39 5.18 -12.16
N SER A 106 9.97 6.31 -11.73
CA SER A 106 11.26 6.79 -12.22
C SER A 106 12.43 5.89 -11.80
N ILE A 107 12.34 5.28 -10.62
CA ILE A 107 13.37 4.38 -10.08
C ILE A 107 13.31 3.02 -10.78
N ILE A 108 12.10 2.46 -10.98
CA ILE A 108 11.90 1.16 -11.63
C ILE A 108 12.28 1.22 -13.11
N GLU A 109 11.93 2.31 -13.82
CA GLU A 109 12.37 2.55 -15.20
C GLU A 109 13.91 2.71 -15.30
N GLY A 110 14.53 3.37 -14.32
CA GLY A 110 16.00 3.53 -14.25
C GLY A 110 16.76 2.25 -13.91
N LEU A 111 16.14 1.33 -13.16
CA LEU A 111 16.72 0.04 -12.76
C LEU A 111 16.46 -1.10 -13.76
N GLY A 112 15.81 -0.82 -14.90
CA GLY A 112 15.58 -1.81 -15.96
C GLY A 112 14.60 -2.92 -15.58
N PHE A 113 13.85 -2.78 -14.48
CA PHE A 113 12.70 -3.63 -14.17
C PHE A 113 11.53 -3.19 -15.04
N SER A 114 11.62 -3.49 -16.34
CA SER A 114 10.48 -3.34 -17.23
C SER A 114 9.32 -4.17 -16.67
N GLU A 115 8.17 -3.54 -16.42
CA GLU A 115 6.92 -4.26 -16.23
C GLU A 115 6.83 -5.27 -17.37
N ASN A 116 7.00 -6.56 -17.07
CA ASN A 116 6.70 -7.60 -18.02
C ASN A 116 5.22 -7.48 -18.29
N LYS A 117 4.93 -6.79 -19.39
CA LYS A 117 3.66 -6.75 -20.10
C LYS A 117 3.35 -8.16 -20.55
N GLU A 118 2.89 -8.98 -19.62
CA GLU A 118 2.17 -10.20 -19.97
C GLU A 118 0.82 -9.77 -20.53
N ARG A 119 0.85 -9.68 -21.87
CA ARG A 119 -0.31 -9.68 -22.75
C ARG A 119 -1.14 -10.92 -22.45
N GLU A 120 -2.34 -10.70 -21.94
CA GLU A 120 -3.54 -11.41 -22.37
C GLU A 120 -4.51 -10.28 -22.77
N LEU A 121 -4.86 -10.03 -24.03
CA LEU A 121 -5.07 -10.87 -25.22
C LEU A 121 -4.52 -10.19 -26.50
#